data_AF-A0A820P2X6-F1
#
_entry.id   AF-A0A820P2X6-F1
#
_cell.length_a   1.000
_cell.length_b   1.000
_cell.length_c   1.000
_cell.angle_alpha   90.00
_cell.angle_beta   90.00
_cell.angle_gamma   90.00
#
_symmetry.space_group_name_H-M   'P 1'
#
loop_
_entity.id
_entity.type
_entity.pdbx_description
1 polymer ?
#
loop_
_entity_poly.entity_id
_entity_poly.type
_entity_poly.pdbx_seq_one_letter_code
_entity_poly.pdbx_strand_id
1 'polypeptide(L)'
;GNRVKETVTVDEGLLDGLQHTMEPLLRFSGLTTTLKKGIIHLLKPFTICSKGDVLTPEQAKLLKLFQRPLAQFKIKVKLHWNKNNEKV
;
A
#
# COMPACT_ATOMS: atom_id res chain seq x y z
N GLY A 1 -10.02 -12.46 -1.87
CA GLY A 1 -9.09 -11.32 -1.78
C GLY A 1 -7.94 -11.52 -2.73
N ASN A 2 -7.22 -10.46 -3.09
CA ASN A 2 -6.03 -10.56 -3.94
C ASN A 2 -4.91 -11.28 -3.18
N ARG A 3 -4.18 -12.18 -3.84
CA ARG A 3 -2.99 -12.83 -3.25
C ARG A 3 -1.77 -11.93 -3.40
N VAL A 4 -0.99 -11.85 -2.33
CA VAL A 4 0.22 -11.04 -2.24
C VAL A 4 1.35 -11.71 -3.03
N LYS A 5 2.01 -10.96 -3.92
CA LYS A 5 3.09 -11.48 -4.80
C LYS A 5 4.49 -11.40 -4.18
N GLU A 6 4.68 -10.49 -3.22
CA GLU A 6 5.95 -10.19 -2.56
C GLU A 6 5.69 -9.81 -1.10
N THR A 7 6.64 -10.12 -0.22
CA THR A 7 6.56 -9.71 1.19
C THR A 7 6.93 -8.23 1.29
N VAL A 8 6.10 -7.44 1.97
CA VAL A 8 6.36 -6.01 2.21
C VAL A 8 6.52 -5.76 3.70
N THR A 9 7.71 -5.28 4.05
CA THR A 9 8.10 -4.89 5.41
C THR A 9 8.46 -3.41 5.42
N VAL A 10 8.09 -2.72 6.49
CA VAL A 10 8.47 -1.34 6.76
C VAL A 10 9.44 -1.36 7.93
N ASP A 11 10.63 -0.81 7.73
CA ASP A 11 11.65 -0.71 8.76
C ASP A 11 11.30 0.33 9.82
N GLU A 12 11.88 0.17 11.01
CA GLU A 12 11.79 1.17 12.06
C GLU A 12 12.43 2.51 11.65
N GLY A 13 11.90 3.62 12.16
CA GLY A 13 12.43 4.94 11.84
C GLY A 13 11.38 6.02 11.64
N LEU A 14 11.79 7.10 11.00
CA LEU A 14 10.95 8.26 10.70
C LEU A 14 10.00 7.94 9.54
N LEU A 15 8.69 8.09 9.77
CA LEU A 15 7.69 8.02 8.71
C LEU A 15 7.42 9.44 8.20
N ASP A 16 8.27 9.90 7.30
CA ASP A 16 8.11 11.21 6.68
C ASP A 16 6.93 11.23 5.70
N GLY A 17 6.26 12.38 5.58
CA GLY A 17 5.10 12.57 4.71
C GLY A 17 3.74 12.10 5.26
N LEU A 18 3.67 11.54 6.47
CA LEU A 18 2.40 11.21 7.13
C LEU A 18 1.92 12.34 8.05
N GLN A 19 0.62 12.63 8.01
CA GLN A 19 0.00 13.59 8.93
C GLN A 19 -0.04 13.02 10.35
N HIS A 20 0.32 13.83 11.35
CA HIS A 20 0.33 13.45 12.76
C HIS A 20 -1.02 12.91 13.27
N THR A 21 -2.14 13.36 12.71
CA THR A 21 -3.49 12.90 13.04
C THR A 21 -3.75 11.44 12.65
N MET A 22 -2.91 10.84 11.80
CA MET A 22 -3.03 9.44 11.39
C MET A 22 -2.38 8.47 12.39
N GLU A 23 -1.61 8.96 13.37
CA GLU A 23 -0.95 8.13 14.37
C GLU A 23 -1.90 7.17 15.12
N PRO A 24 -3.08 7.62 15.61
CA PRO A 24 -4.02 6.71 16.28
C PRO A 24 -4.53 5.59 15.36
N LEU A 25 -4.69 5.88 14.06
CA LEU A 25 -5.14 4.90 13.07
C LEU A 25 -4.05 3.86 12.80
N LEU A 26 -2.80 4.29 12.69
CA LEU A 26 -1.66 3.38 12.52
C LEU A 26 -1.50 2.47 13.74
N ARG A 27 -1.67 3.03 14.94
CA ARG A 27 -1.64 2.27 16.19
C ARG A 27 -2.76 1.23 16.25
N PHE A 28 -3.98 1.59 15.82
CA PHE A 28 -5.09 0.65 15.74
C PHE A 28 -4.85 -0.47 14.72
N SER A 29 -4.20 -0.15 13.58
CA SER A 29 -3.78 -1.14 12.58
C SER A 29 -2.58 -2.00 13.00
N GLY A 30 -2.10 -1.89 14.24
CA GLY A 30 -1.05 -2.74 14.80
C GLY A 30 0.38 -2.20 14.64
N LEU A 31 0.56 -1.02 14.05
CA LEU A 31 1.89 -0.40 13.97
C LEU A 31 2.26 0.23 15.30
N THR A 32 3.40 -0.18 15.86
CA THR A 32 3.92 0.41 17.10
C THR A 32 4.59 1.74 16.79
N THR A 33 3.80 2.82 16.76
CA THR A 33 4.26 4.17 16.43
C THR A 33 4.27 5.11 17.63
N THR A 34 5.14 6.12 17.59
CA THR A 34 5.21 7.22 18.55
C THR A 34 5.32 8.54 17.82
N LEU A 35 4.91 9.63 18.46
CA LEU A 35 4.99 10.97 17.90
C LEU A 35 6.12 11.72 18.58
N LYS A 36 7.19 12.05 17.85
CA LYS A 36 8.30 12.88 18.34
C LYS A 36 8.34 14.17 17.53
N LYS A 37 8.21 15.32 18.20
CA LYS A 37 8.23 16.65 17.58
C LYS A 37 7.25 16.80 16.39
N GLY A 38 6.08 16.17 16.46
CA GLY A 38 5.07 16.24 15.40
C GLY A 38 5.24 15.23 14.26
N ILE A 39 6.31 14.43 14.26
CA ILE A 39 6.54 13.40 13.23
C ILE A 39 6.30 12.01 13.81
N ILE A 40 5.71 11.14 13.00
CA ILE A 40 5.43 9.76 13.36
C ILE A 40 6.72 8.93 13.22
N HIS A 41 7.09 8.23 14.28
CA HIS A 41 8.21 7.29 14.29
C HIS A 41 7.69 5.88 14.52
N LEU A 42 8.09 4.95 13.66
CA LEU A 42 7.88 3.52 13.86
C LEU A 42 8.95 2.98 14.81
N LEU A 43 8.52 2.36 15.91
CA LEU A 43 9.41 1.89 16.99
C LEU A 43 9.99 0.49 16.74
N LYS A 44 9.36 -0.30 15.86
CA LYS A 44 9.76 -1.65 15.51
C LYS A 44 9.42 -1.92 14.05
N PRO A 45 10.22 -2.72 13.32
CA PRO A 45 9.89 -3.13 11.97
C PRO A 45 8.53 -3.85 11.95
N PHE A 46 7.71 -3.55 10.95
CA PHE A 46 6.38 -4.11 10.80
C PHE A 46 6.21 -4.75 9.42
N THR A 47 5.83 -6.02 9.39
CA THR A 47 5.52 -6.72 8.14
C THR A 47 4.05 -6.54 7.83
N ILE A 48 3.76 -5.81 6.75
CA ILE A 48 2.37 -5.51 6.36
C ILE A 48 1.73 -6.78 5.79
N CYS A 49 2.41 -7.46 4.88
CA CYS A 49 1.91 -8.69 4.26
C CYS A 49 3.04 -9.57 3.75
N SER A 50 2.80 -10.88 3.71
CA SER A 50 3.75 -11.89 3.23
C SER A 50 3.33 -12.45 1.88
N LYS A 51 4.31 -12.89 1.08
CA LYS A 51 4.06 -13.56 -0.21
C LYS A 51 3.16 -14.78 -0.02
N GLY A 52 2.09 -14.85 -0.80
CA GLY A 52 1.13 -15.96 -0.82
C GLY A 52 -0.14 -15.73 0.00
N ASP A 53 -0.11 -14.78 0.94
CA ASP A 53 -1.25 -14.46 1.80
C ASP A 53 -2.37 -13.74 1.05
N VAL A 54 -3.59 -13.85 1.59
CA VAL A 54 -4.74 -13.09 1.10
C VAL A 54 -4.71 -11.69 1.71
N LEU A 55 -4.61 -10.67 0.87
CA LEU A 55 -4.53 -9.28 1.31
C LEU A 55 -5.83 -8.84 1.99
N THR A 56 -5.74 -8.39 3.24
CA THR A 56 -6.87 -7.79 3.97
C THR A 56 -7.08 -6.31 3.60
N PRO A 57 -8.28 -5.76 3.80
CA PRO A 57 -8.54 -4.34 3.52
C PRO A 57 -7.64 -3.38 4.30
N GLU A 58 -7.31 -3.72 5.55
CA GLU A 58 -6.41 -2.92 6.39
C GLU A 58 -4.98 -2.94 5.84
N GLN A 59 -4.46 -4.11 5.45
CA GLN A 59 -3.15 -4.23 4.80
C GLN A 59 -3.11 -3.44 3.48
N ALA A 60 -4.18 -3.49 2.69
CA ALA A 60 -4.29 -2.71 1.45
C ALA A 60 -4.27 -1.19 1.71
N LYS A 61 -4.91 -0.73 2.80
CA LYS A 61 -4.90 0.68 3.22
C LYS A 61 -3.49 1.11 3.64
N LEU A 62 -2.77 0.26 4.39
CA LEU A 62 -1.37 0.51 4.76
C LEU A 62 -0.47 0.58 3.52
N LEU A 63 -0.57 -0.37 2.60
CA LEU A 63 0.21 -0.36 1.34
C LEU A 63 -0.02 0.92 0.53
N LYS A 64 -1.27 1.41 0.49
CA LYS A 64 -1.61 2.68 -0.15
C LYS A 64 -0.97 3.86 0.56
N LEU A 65 -0.99 3.87 1.90
CA LEU A 65 -0.40 4.94 2.72
C LEU A 65 1.12 5.03 2.54
N PHE A 66 1.80 3.88 2.50
CA PHE A 66 3.26 3.79 2.27
C PHE A 66 3.66 3.87 0.79
N GLN A 67 2.71 4.14 -0.12
CA GLN A 67 2.94 4.23 -1.56
C GLN A 67 3.67 2.99 -2.14
N ARG A 68 3.32 1.79 -1.65
CA ARG A 68 3.85 0.50 -2.12
C ARG A 68 2.79 -0.23 -2.94
N PRO A 69 2.67 0.05 -4.26
CA PRO A 69 1.69 -0.62 -5.10
C PRO A 69 2.11 -2.07 -5.40
N LEU A 70 1.34 -3.05 -4.91
CA LEU A 70 1.58 -4.48 -5.19
C LEU A 70 1.07 -4.96 -6.56
N ALA A 71 0.26 -4.15 -7.24
CA ALA A 71 -0.38 -4.54 -8.49
C ALA A 71 -0.29 -3.42 -9.52
N GLN A 72 0.17 -3.76 -10.72
CA GLN A 72 0.12 -2.86 -11.86
C GLN A 72 -1.25 -3.00 -12.54
N PHE A 73 -2.02 -1.92 -12.53
CA PHE A 73 -3.26 -1.85 -13.30
C PHE A 73 -2.91 -1.66 -14.78
N LYS A 74 -3.42 -2.54 -15.66
CA LYS A 74 -3.28 -2.44 -17.11
C LYS A 74 -4.63 -2.64 -17.77
N ILE A 75 -4.98 -1.73 -18.68
CA ILE A 75 -6.16 -1.85 -19.53
C ILE A 75 -5.79 -2.70 -20.74
N LYS A 76 -6.52 -3.78 -20.98
CA LYS A 76 -6.43 -4.55 -22.23
C LYS A 76 -7.64 -4.21 -23.10
N VAL A 77 -7.41 -3.46 -24.17
CA VAL A 77 -8.44 -3.18 -25.18
C VAL A 77 -8.77 -4.48 -25.89
N LYS A 78 -10.02 -4.95 -25.77
CA LYS A 78 -10.46 -6.21 -26.39
C LYS A 78 -10.86 -6.04 -27.85
N LEU A 79 -11.58 -4.96 -28.16
CA LEU A 79 -11.97 -4.61 -29.50
C LEU A 79 -11.98 -3.09 -29.64
N HIS A 80 -11.62 -2.64 -30.82
CA HIS A 80 -11.91 -1.30 -31.30
C HIS A 80 -12.72 -1.48 -32.59
N TRP A 81 -13.71 -0.61 -32.81
CA TRP A 81 -14.44 -0.55 -34.07
C TRP A 81 -14.16 0.80 -34.71
N ASN A 82 -13.70 0.79 -35.96
CA ASN A 82 -13.47 1.99 -36.76
C ASN A 82 -14.42 1.96 -37.97
N LYS A 83 -15.10 3.08 -38.23
CA LYS A 83 -16.04 3.25 -39.36
C LYS A 83 -15.30 3.34 -40.70
N ASN A 84 -14.06 3.83 -40.67
CA ASN A 84 -13.16 3.78 -41.82
C ASN A 84 -12.42 2.45 -41.72
N ASN A 85 -12.61 1.57 -42.70
CA ASN A 85 -12.08 0.20 -42.73
C ASN A 85 -10.55 0.14 -42.90
N GLU A 86 -9.84 1.18 -42.47
CA GLU A 86 -8.39 1.28 -42.45
C GLU A 86 -7.87 0.52 -41.25
N LYS A 87 -7.11 -0.55 -41.53
CA LYS A 87 -6.44 -1.34 -40.51
C LYS A 87 -5.46 -0.45 -39.74
N VAL A 88 -5.66 -0.33 -38.44
CA VAL A 88 -4.61 0.09 -37.48
C VAL A 88 -3.65 -1.06 -37.20
#